data_AF-A0A821K759-F1
#
_entry.id   AF-A0A821K759-F1
#
_cell.length_a   1.000
_cell.length_b   1.000
_cell.length_c   1.000
_cell.angle_alpha   90.00
_cell.angle_beta   90.00
_cell.angle_gamma   90.00
#
_symmetry.space_group_name_H-M   'P 1'
#
loop_
_entity.id
_entity.type
_entity.pdbx_description
1 polymer ?
#
loop_
_entity_poly.entity_id
_entity_poly.type
_entity_poly.pdbx_seq_one_letter_code
_entity_poly.pdbx_strand_id
1 'polypeptide(L)'
;MSDSCIKQQPYLVQDRVTNLTLPDHTVCLLCRGILCEPVACQTCETAFCSSCIKSWEIGTSEPTRCPANCSKYIQGKCPRVVTSILSTLQTICRYKQNGCTKIVPYSNLQTHERHVIID
;
A
#
# COMPACT_ATOMS: atom_id res chain seq x y z
N MET A 1 12.52 10.23 -10.25
CA MET A 1 12.52 9.02 -9.39
C MET A 1 11.37 9.20 -8.43
N SER A 2 10.22 8.59 -8.73
CA SER A 2 8.95 8.87 -8.09
C SER A 2 8.81 8.07 -6.79
N ASP A 3 8.89 8.76 -5.65
CA ASP A 3 8.45 8.28 -4.33
C ASP A 3 6.93 8.10 -4.32
N SER A 4 6.45 7.07 -5.01
CA SER A 4 5.04 6.92 -5.36
C SER A 4 4.12 6.74 -4.15
N CYS A 5 4.65 6.22 -3.03
CA CYS A 5 3.82 5.83 -1.91
C CYS A 5 3.98 6.68 -0.63
N ILE A 6 5.11 7.39 -0.46
CA ILE A 6 5.46 8.05 0.81
C ILE A 6 4.51 9.21 1.16
N LYS A 7 3.73 9.72 0.20
CA LYS A 7 2.85 10.89 0.40
C LYS A 7 1.36 10.57 0.59
N GLN A 8 0.93 9.33 0.45
CA GLN A 8 -0.43 8.93 0.81
C GLN A 8 -0.33 8.29 2.18
N GLN A 9 -0.55 9.07 3.25
CA GLN A 9 -0.61 8.52 4.62
C GLN A 9 -1.55 7.30 4.61
N PRO A 10 -1.05 6.08 4.81
CA PRO A 10 -1.80 4.86 4.50
C PRO A 10 -3.09 4.71 5.32
N TYR A 11 -3.10 5.32 6.51
CA TYR A 11 -4.27 5.46 7.38
C TYR A 11 -5.40 6.29 6.73
N LEU A 12 -5.06 7.36 6.01
CA LEU A 12 -6.04 8.21 5.32
C LEU A 12 -6.68 7.55 4.09
N VAL A 13 -6.12 6.46 3.58
CA VAL A 13 -6.75 5.72 2.46
C VAL A 13 -7.77 4.71 2.98
N GLN A 14 -7.55 4.10 4.15
CA GLN A 14 -8.47 3.13 4.74
C GLN A 14 -9.87 3.72 4.94
N ASP A 15 -9.95 4.94 5.47
CA ASP A 15 -11.22 5.67 5.68
C ASP A 15 -11.92 6.10 4.38
N ARG A 16 -11.26 5.94 3.23
CA ARG A 16 -11.78 6.30 1.90
C ARG A 16 -12.15 5.10 1.05
N VAL A 17 -11.97 3.87 1.55
CA VAL A 17 -12.40 2.66 0.85
C VAL A 17 -13.91 2.46 1.06
N THR A 18 -14.66 2.31 -0.02
CA THR A 18 -16.14 2.32 0.04
C THR A 18 -16.77 0.94 0.15
N ASN A 19 -15.98 -0.13 0.04
CA ASN A 19 -16.46 -1.51 0.01
C ASN A 19 -15.77 -2.37 1.08
N LEU A 20 -16.14 -2.28 2.37
CA LEU A 20 -15.33 -2.91 3.42
C LEU A 20 -15.91 -4.11 4.16
N THR A 21 -15.20 -5.22 3.99
CA THR A 21 -14.26 -5.72 5.01
C THR A 21 -12.86 -5.81 4.37
N LEU A 22 -11.81 -5.15 4.91
CA LEU A 22 -10.44 -5.30 4.41
C LEU A 22 -9.85 -6.61 4.98
N PRO A 23 -9.39 -7.55 4.14
CA PRO A 23 -8.65 -8.69 4.66
C PRO A 23 -7.31 -8.26 5.25
N ASP A 24 -6.88 -8.83 6.37
CA ASP A 24 -5.64 -8.48 7.07
C ASP A 24 -4.38 -8.51 6.18
N HIS A 25 -4.36 -9.42 5.21
CA HIS A 25 -3.25 -9.56 4.25
C HIS A 25 -3.19 -8.44 3.20
N THR A 26 -4.13 -7.49 3.21
CA THR A 26 -4.08 -6.28 2.37
C THR A 26 -3.47 -5.07 3.09
N VAL A 27 -3.08 -5.23 4.37
CA VAL A 27 -2.53 -4.19 5.22
C VAL A 27 -1.03 -4.41 5.45
N CYS A 28 -0.23 -3.35 5.26
CA CYS A 28 1.20 -3.37 5.51
C CYS A 28 1.48 -3.35 7.02
N LEU A 29 2.31 -4.27 7.53
CA LEU A 29 2.65 -4.30 8.96
C LEU A 29 3.50 -3.11 9.43
N LEU A 30 4.22 -2.45 8.52
CA LEU A 30 5.13 -1.34 8.85
C LEU A 30 4.40 0.00 8.98
N CYS A 31 3.47 0.29 8.05
CA CYS A 31 2.74 1.57 8.06
C CYS A 31 1.26 1.43 8.47
N ARG A 32 0.79 0.21 8.73
CA ARG A 32 -0.58 -0.14 9.15
C ARG A 32 -1.70 0.28 8.19
N GLY A 33 -1.39 0.72 6.97
CA GLY A 33 -2.40 0.98 5.93
C GLY A 33 -2.35 0.03 4.76
N ILE A 34 -3.21 0.29 3.77
CA ILE A 34 -3.36 -0.56 2.58
C ILE A 34 -2.04 -0.65 1.81
N LEU A 35 -1.71 -1.87 1.40
CA LEU A 35 -0.51 -2.21 0.65
C LEU A 35 -0.40 -1.46 -0.68
N CYS A 36 0.75 -0.86 -0.91
CA CYS A 36 1.02 0.02 -2.04
C CYS A 36 2.30 -0.41 -2.76
N GLU A 37 2.19 -0.67 -4.06
CA GLU A 37 3.24 -1.33 -4.85
C GLU A 37 3.86 -2.52 -4.08
N PRO A 38 3.04 -3.50 -3.63
CA PRO A 38 3.49 -4.44 -2.64
C PRO A 38 4.55 -5.40 -3.14
N VAL A 39 5.49 -5.70 -2.25
CA VAL A 39 6.44 -6.82 -2.35
C VAL A 39 6.22 -7.73 -1.15
N ALA A 40 6.65 -8.99 -1.24
CA ALA A 40 6.47 -9.94 -0.15
C ALA A 40 7.78 -10.63 0.23
N CYS A 41 7.86 -11.11 1.46
CA CYS A 41 8.92 -12.03 1.84
C CYS A 41 8.70 -13.38 1.16
N GLN A 42 9.70 -13.92 0.46
CA GLN A 42 9.60 -15.25 -0.17
C GLN A 42 9.39 -16.38 0.85
N THR A 43 9.77 -16.18 2.12
CA THR A 43 9.71 -17.21 3.15
C THR A 43 8.34 -17.30 3.82
N CYS A 44 7.77 -16.17 4.24
CA CYS A 44 6.52 -16.13 5.02
C CYS A 44 5.35 -15.49 4.26
N GLU A 45 5.56 -15.09 3.00
CA GLU A 45 4.59 -14.44 2.11
C GLU A 45 3.98 -13.12 2.64
N THR A 46 4.43 -12.63 3.80
CA THR A 46 3.98 -11.35 4.34
C THR A 46 4.35 -10.23 3.39
N ALA A 47 3.35 -9.44 3.02
CA ALA A 47 3.50 -8.33 2.10
C ALA A 47 3.74 -7.00 2.83
N PHE A 48 4.53 -6.14 2.20
CA PHE A 48 4.86 -4.80 2.65
C PHE A 48 4.76 -3.83 1.48
N CYS A 49 4.53 -2.54 1.75
CA CYS A 49 4.73 -1.54 0.71
C CYS A 49 6.21 -1.50 0.31
N SER A 50 6.50 -1.40 -1.00
CA SER A 50 7.87 -1.35 -1.51
C SER A 50 8.72 -0.25 -0.87
N SER A 51 8.15 0.93 -0.62
CA SER A 51 8.85 2.01 0.09
C SER A 51 9.08 1.69 1.56
N CYS A 52 8.09 1.11 2.25
CA CYS A 52 8.17 0.82 3.69
C CYS A 52 9.27 -0.19 3.99
N ILE A 53 9.36 -1.27 3.21
CA ILE A 53 10.39 -2.29 3.45
C ILE A 53 11.79 -1.75 3.16
N LYS A 54 11.97 -0.93 2.12
CA LYS A 54 13.26 -0.26 1.84
C LYS A 54 13.67 0.67 2.97
N SER A 55 12.75 1.49 3.48
CA SER A 55 13.03 2.36 4.63
C SER A 55 13.37 1.55 5.88
N TRP A 56 12.71 0.42 6.09
CA TRP A 56 13.01 -0.48 7.19
C TRP A 56 14.41 -1.09 7.06
N GLU A 57 14.78 -1.63 5.90
CA GLU A 57 16.12 -2.18 5.61
C GLU A 57 17.24 -1.14 5.83
N ILE A 58 16.99 0.14 5.51
CA ILE A 58 17.95 1.23 5.74
C ILE A 58 18.06 1.59 7.23
N GLY A 59 16.96 1.54 7.98
CA GLY A 59 16.86 2.07 9.34
C GLY A 59 17.09 1.07 10.47
N THR A 60 17.06 -0.24 10.20
CA THR A 60 17.24 -1.29 11.21
C THR A 60 18.72 -1.66 11.42
N SER A 61 19.07 -2.14 12.61
CA SER A 61 20.37 -2.78 12.86
C SER A 61 20.44 -4.23 12.33
N GLU A 62 19.31 -4.82 11.95
CA GLU A 62 19.20 -6.18 11.41
C GLU A 62 18.59 -6.18 9.98
N PRO A 63 19.24 -5.60 8.96
CA PRO A 63 18.65 -5.35 7.63
C PRO A 63 18.26 -6.61 6.87
N THR A 64 18.82 -7.76 7.24
CA THR A 64 18.51 -9.06 6.63
C THR A 64 17.37 -9.78 7.33
N ARG A 65 16.95 -9.37 8.53
CA ARG A 65 15.82 -9.96 9.24
C ARG A 65 14.53 -9.54 8.55
N CYS A 66 13.48 -10.31 8.72
CA CYS A 66 12.18 -10.00 8.13
C CYS A 66 11.29 -9.31 9.16
N PRO A 67 10.61 -8.19 8.82
CA PRO A 67 9.79 -7.46 9.79
C PRO A 67 8.64 -8.28 10.38
N ALA A 68 8.21 -9.33 9.66
CA ALA A 68 7.23 -10.31 10.14
C ALA A 68 7.86 -11.38 11.06
N ASN A 69 9.05 -11.13 11.59
CA ASN A 69 9.81 -11.98 12.50
C ASN A 69 10.28 -13.33 11.91
N CYS A 70 10.43 -13.40 10.59
CA CYS A 70 11.11 -14.52 9.94
C CYS A 70 12.63 -14.33 9.93
N SER A 71 13.40 -15.42 9.88
CA SER A 71 14.86 -15.39 10.08
C SER A 71 15.62 -14.57 9.03
N LYS A 72 15.12 -14.55 7.79
CA LYS A 72 15.70 -13.78 6.68
C LYS A 72 14.62 -13.20 5.79
N TYR A 73 14.74 -11.93 5.44
CA TYR A 73 13.97 -11.30 4.38
C TYR A 73 14.64 -11.58 3.02
N ILE A 74 13.86 -12.14 2.11
CA ILE A 74 14.21 -12.26 0.69
C ILE A 74 13.04 -11.66 -0.07
N GLN A 75 13.29 -10.58 -0.80
CA GLN A 75 12.24 -9.91 -1.55
C GLN A 75 11.73 -10.80 -2.69
N GLY A 76 10.42 -11.01 -2.71
CA GLY A 76 9.68 -11.72 -3.73
C GLY A 76 8.52 -10.89 -4.27
N LYS A 77 7.85 -11.45 -5.28
CA LYS A 77 6.59 -10.88 -5.79
C LYS A 77 5.51 -11.04 -4.73
N CYS A 78 4.63 -10.05 -4.63
CA CYS A 78 3.44 -10.16 -3.80
C CYS A 78 2.54 -11.30 -4.32
N PRO A 79 1.95 -12.15 -3.44
CA PRO A 79 1.02 -13.19 -3.86
C PRO A 79 -0.13 -12.65 -4.70
N ARG A 80 -0.47 -13.37 -5.78
CA ARG A 80 -1.50 -12.93 -6.73
C ARG A 80 -2.86 -12.70 -6.07
N VAL A 81 -3.20 -13.48 -5.04
CA VAL A 81 -4.45 -13.31 -4.30
C VAL A 81 -4.53 -11.92 -3.66
N VAL A 82 -3.44 -11.46 -3.03
CA VAL A 82 -3.36 -10.14 -2.38
C VAL A 82 -3.50 -9.04 -3.43
N THR A 83 -2.75 -9.12 -4.54
CA THR A 83 -2.84 -8.10 -5.60
C THR A 83 -4.21 -8.09 -6.27
N SER A 84 -4.85 -9.25 -6.45
CA SER A 84 -6.18 -9.36 -7.01
C SER A 84 -7.22 -8.69 -6.11
N ILE A 85 -7.14 -8.91 -4.79
CA ILE A 85 -8.03 -8.26 -3.82
C ILE A 85 -7.80 -6.74 -3.82
N LEU A 86 -6.55 -6.27 -3.78
CA LEU A 86 -6.23 -4.84 -3.85
C LEU A 86 -6.84 -4.17 -5.10
N SER A 87 -6.87 -4.86 -6.25
CA SER A 87 -7.49 -4.35 -7.48
C SER A 87 -9.01 -4.20 -7.40
N THR A 88 -9.69 -4.90 -6.48
CA THR A 88 -11.13 -4.76 -6.25
C THR A 88 -11.49 -3.56 -5.37
N LEU A 89 -10.52 -2.98 -4.66
CA LEU A 89 -10.79 -1.88 -3.74
C LEU A 89 -11.17 -0.61 -4.50
N GLN A 90 -12.27 -0.01 -4.08
CA GLN A 90 -12.76 1.26 -4.60
C GLN A 90 -12.47 2.36 -3.58
N THR A 91 -11.92 3.47 -4.05
CA THR A 91 -11.44 4.56 -3.20
C THR A 91 -12.01 5.90 -3.58
N ILE A 92 -12.42 6.68 -2.58
CA ILE A 92 -12.82 8.07 -2.77
C ILE A 92 -11.57 8.93 -2.92
N CYS A 93 -11.54 9.80 -3.93
CA CYS A 93 -10.47 10.77 -4.12
C CYS A 93 -10.28 11.70 -2.90
N ARG A 94 -9.03 12.02 -2.54
CA ARG A 94 -8.73 12.88 -1.37
C ARG A 94 -9.27 14.30 -1.54
N TYR A 95 -9.46 14.73 -2.78
CA TYR A 95 -9.97 16.04 -3.14
C TYR A 95 -11.50 16.08 -3.23
N LYS A 96 -12.22 15.11 -2.66
CA LYS A 96 -13.69 15.14 -2.60
C LYS A 96 -14.24 16.42 -1.99
N GLN A 97 -13.58 16.95 -0.96
CA GLN A 97 -13.96 18.23 -0.34
C GLN A 97 -13.72 19.43 -1.25
N ASN A 98 -12.85 19.29 -2.25
CA ASN A 98 -12.59 20.28 -3.29
C ASN A 98 -13.36 19.97 -4.59
N GLY A 99 -14.42 19.15 -4.54
CA GLY A 99 -15.30 18.91 -5.69
C GLY A 99 -15.00 17.65 -6.51
N CYS A 100 -13.94 16.90 -6.22
CA CYS A 100 -13.67 15.64 -6.94
C CYS A 100 -14.58 14.50 -6.43
N THR A 101 -15.69 14.22 -7.13
CA THR A 101 -16.66 13.18 -6.74
C THR A 101 -16.32 11.77 -7.21
N LYS A 102 -15.17 11.57 -7.87
CA LYS A 102 -14.80 10.28 -8.46
C LYS A 102 -14.48 9.24 -7.39
N ILE A 103 -15.03 8.04 -7.59
CA ILE A 103 -14.59 6.80 -6.95
C ILE A 103 -13.68 6.11 -7.97
N VAL A 104 -12.47 5.76 -7.56
CA VAL A 104 -11.45 5.17 -8.43
C VAL A 104 -10.90 3.88 -7.85
N PRO A 105 -10.53 2.89 -8.70
CA PRO A 105 -9.81 1.72 -8.23
C PRO A 105 -8.54 2.11 -7.50
N TYR A 106 -8.22 1.44 -6.39
CA TYR A 106 -7.04 1.74 -5.58
C TYR A 106 -5.75 1.74 -6.42
N SER A 107 -5.63 0.82 -7.38
CA SER A 107 -4.50 0.76 -8.32
C SER A 107 -4.29 2.03 -9.13
N ASN A 108 -5.35 2.81 -9.36
CA ASN A 108 -5.34 4.00 -10.19
C ASN A 108 -5.42 5.29 -9.37
N LEU A 109 -5.61 5.20 -8.04
CA LEU A 109 -5.84 6.33 -7.15
C LEU A 109 -4.72 7.36 -7.24
N GLN A 110 -3.47 6.91 -7.24
CA GLN A 110 -2.32 7.81 -7.29
C GLN A 110 -2.23 8.57 -8.63
N THR A 111 -2.42 7.87 -9.74
CA THR A 111 -2.43 8.49 -11.08
C THR A 111 -3.58 9.48 -11.21
N HIS A 112 -4.74 9.14 -10.66
CA HIS A 112 -5.88 10.03 -10.59
C HIS A 112 -5.53 11.30 -9.78
N GLU A 113 -5.12 11.16 -8.51
CA GLU A 113 -4.84 12.28 -7.62
C GLU A 113 -3.67 13.19 -8.08
N ARG A 114 -2.76 12.70 -8.93
CA ARG A 114 -1.72 13.52 -9.56
C ARG A 114 -2.23 14.45 -10.68
N HIS A 115 -3.38 14.16 -11.27
CA HIS A 115 -3.93 14.88 -12.42
C HIS A 115 -5.36 15.40 -12.18
N VAL A 116 -5.85 15.33 -10.94
CA VAL A 116 -7.13 15.96 -10.59
C VAL A 116 -6.98 17.46 -10.79
N ILE A 117 -7.75 17.99 -11.73
CA ILE A 117 -8.01 19.43 -11.84
C ILE A 117 -9.13 19.71 -10.84
N ILE A 118 -8.89 20.70 -10.00
CA ILE A 118 -9.81 21.17 -8.96
C ILE A 118 -10.23 22.57 -9.39
N ASP A 119 -11.55 22.81 -9.45
CA ASP A 119 -12.12 24.13 -9.76
C ASP A 119 -12.15 25.02 -8.51
#